data_AF-A0A1X7HBR0-F1
#
_entry.id   AF-A0A1X7HBR0-F1
#
_cell.length_a   1.000
_cell.length_b   1.000
_cell.length_c   1.000
_cell.angle_alpha   90.00
_cell.angle_beta   90.00
_cell.angle_gamma   90.00
#
_symmetry.space_group_name_H-M   'P 1'
#
loop_
_entity.id
_entity.type
_entity.pdbx_description
1 polymer ?
#
loop_
_entity_poly.entity_id
_entity_poly.type
_entity_poly.pdbx_seq_one_letter_code
_entity_poly.pdbx_strand_id
1 'polypeptide(L)'
;MTKLWSASLEMVRMMIMMFIVVALLGEVEQRISSTLIQWQDFYGLFLLAGNLLLFFVVYRNKLQFHGWYRSSETQRKLSGKVTRGCITVAIVLILTPVVLSGIRTVF
;
A
#
# COMPACT_ATOMS: atom_id res chain seq x y z
N MET A 1 -3.18 -31.91 -2.27
CA MET A 1 -4.48 -31.20 -2.23
C MET A 1 -4.54 -30.12 -1.14
N THR A 2 -4.08 -30.36 0.09
CA THR A 2 -4.20 -29.39 1.23
C THR A 2 -3.34 -28.12 1.10
N LYS A 3 -2.16 -28.20 0.46
CA LYS A 3 -1.26 -27.05 0.25
C LYS A 3 -1.79 -26.03 -0.76
N LEU A 4 -2.47 -26.49 -1.81
CA LEU A 4 -3.08 -25.60 -2.80
C LEU A 4 -4.25 -24.82 -2.19
N TRP A 5 -5.12 -25.50 -1.45
CA TRP A 5 -6.25 -24.86 -0.78
C TRP A 5 -5.83 -23.79 0.22
N SER A 6 -4.83 -24.10 1.06
CA SER A 6 -4.29 -23.14 2.02
C SER A 6 -3.61 -21.94 1.33
N ALA A 7 -2.92 -22.15 0.21
CA ALA A 7 -2.37 -21.06 -0.58
C ALA A 7 -3.48 -20.16 -1.18
N SER A 8 -4.55 -20.75 -1.73
CA SER A 8 -5.70 -19.99 -2.24
C SER A 8 -6.38 -19.15 -1.16
N LEU A 9 -6.61 -19.71 0.04
CA LEU A 9 -7.17 -18.96 1.16
C LEU A 9 -6.27 -17.80 1.60
N GLU A 10 -4.96 -17.97 1.53
CA GLU A 10 -3.99 -16.93 1.86
C GLU A 10 -4.04 -15.76 0.86
N MET A 11 -4.20 -16.06 -0.44
CA MET A 11 -4.40 -15.03 -1.47
C MET A 11 -5.69 -14.26 -1.26
N VAL A 12 -6.80 -14.96 -0.99
CA VAL A 12 -8.10 -14.31 -0.70
C VAL A 12 -7.98 -13.42 0.54
N ARG A 13 -7.33 -13.89 1.61
CA ARG A 13 -7.05 -13.10 2.82
C ARG A 13 -6.26 -11.84 2.50
N MET A 14 -5.22 -11.96 1.68
CA MET A 14 -4.41 -10.82 1.23
C MET A 14 -5.26 -9.81 0.45
N MET A 15 -6.07 -10.27 -0.52
CA MET A 15 -6.92 -9.41 -1.34
C MET A 15 -7.95 -8.65 -0.51
N ILE A 16 -8.62 -9.33 0.43
CA ILE A 16 -9.61 -8.70 1.33
C ILE A 16 -8.93 -7.65 2.21
N MET A 17 -7.80 -7.99 2.86
CA MET A 17 -7.06 -7.03 3.69
C MET A 17 -6.56 -5.85 2.87
N MET A 18 -6.04 -6.09 1.66
CA MET A 18 -5.56 -5.05 0.76
C MET A 18 -6.69 -4.09 0.40
N PHE A 19 -7.83 -4.63 -0.03
CA PHE A 19 -8.99 -3.83 -0.40
C PHE A 19 -9.45 -2.94 0.77
N ILE A 20 -9.60 -3.52 1.96
CA ILE A 20 -10.03 -2.77 3.16
C ILE A 20 -9.03 -1.67 3.52
N VAL A 21 -7.74 -1.99 3.61
CA VAL A 21 -6.71 -1.03 4.03
C VAL A 21 -6.57 0.09 3.00
N VAL A 22 -6.49 -0.24 1.72
CA VAL A 22 -6.29 0.75 0.65
C VAL A 22 -7.53 1.64 0.49
N ALA A 23 -8.74 1.09 0.59
CA ALA A 23 -9.97 1.89 0.54
C ALA A 23 -10.06 2.85 1.74
N LEU A 24 -9.80 2.38 2.96
CA LEU A 24 -9.85 3.22 4.15
C LEU A 24 -8.78 4.32 4.12
N LEU A 25 -7.54 3.98 3.76
CA LEU A 25 -6.47 4.98 3.64
C LEU A 25 -6.75 5.98 2.51
N GLY A 26 -7.19 5.50 1.34
CA GLY A 26 -7.50 6.36 0.21
C GLY A 26 -8.59 7.38 0.51
N GLU A 27 -9.67 6.97 1.19
CA GLU A 27 -10.74 7.88 1.62
C GLU A 27 -10.23 8.95 2.59
N VAL A 28 -9.42 8.57 3.57
CA VAL A 28 -8.83 9.50 4.55
C VAL A 28 -7.90 10.49 3.86
N GLU A 29 -6.99 10.00 3.03
CA GLU A 29 -6.01 10.82 2.32
C GLU A 29 -6.65 11.75 1.30
N GLN A 30 -7.68 11.30 0.57
CA GLN A 30 -8.42 12.14 -0.37
C GLN A 30 -9.13 13.27 0.37
N ARG A 31 -9.78 12.98 1.51
CA ARG A 31 -10.45 14.01 2.32
C ARG A 31 -9.46 15.05 2.83
N ILE A 32 -8.33 14.61 3.39
CA ILE A 32 -7.28 15.51 3.88
C ILE A 32 -6.69 16.33 2.71
N SER A 33 -6.39 15.70 1.59
CA SER A 33 -5.79 16.39 0.44
C SER A 33 -6.75 17.40 -0.16
N SER A 34 -8.04 17.09 -0.23
CA SER A 34 -9.06 17.98 -0.78
C SER A 34 -9.30 19.23 0.08
N THR A 35 -8.91 19.22 1.36
CA THR A 35 -8.93 20.45 2.18
C THR A 35 -7.67 21.30 2.02
N LEU A 36 -6.55 20.71 1.56
CA LEU A 36 -5.26 21.39 1.44
C LEU A 36 -5.01 21.93 0.02
N ILE A 37 -5.52 21.25 -1.00
CA ILE A 37 -5.21 21.55 -2.41
C ILE A 37 -6.47 21.46 -3.28
N GLN A 38 -6.42 22.12 -4.45
CA GLN A 38 -7.44 21.93 -5.48
C GLN A 38 -7.30 20.52 -6.07
N TRP A 39 -8.23 19.65 -5.68
CA TRP A 39 -8.20 18.24 -6.05
C TRP A 39 -8.31 18.02 -7.56
N GLN A 40 -7.56 17.05 -8.08
CA GLN A 40 -7.60 16.58 -9.45
C GLN A 40 -7.70 15.06 -9.45
N ASP A 41 -8.54 14.49 -10.31
CA ASP A 41 -8.89 13.06 -10.25
C ASP A 41 -7.67 12.13 -10.38
N PHE A 42 -6.67 12.51 -11.19
CA PHE A 42 -5.46 11.71 -11.36
C PHE A 42 -4.58 11.65 -10.11
N TYR A 43 -4.75 12.56 -9.14
CA TYR A 43 -4.03 12.50 -7.85
C TYR A 43 -4.37 11.25 -7.06
N GLY A 44 -5.58 10.70 -7.21
CA GLY A 44 -5.98 9.45 -6.59
C GLY A 44 -5.09 8.26 -6.99
N LEU A 45 -4.51 8.28 -8.20
CA LEU A 45 -3.61 7.21 -8.67
C LEU A 45 -2.30 7.17 -7.87
N PHE A 46 -1.78 8.33 -7.49
CA PHE A 46 -0.57 8.44 -6.68
C PHE A 46 -0.80 7.92 -5.25
N LEU A 47 -1.93 8.30 -4.64
CA LEU A 47 -2.34 7.79 -3.33
C LEU A 47 -2.54 6.27 -3.36
N LEU A 48 -3.26 5.77 -4.37
CA LEU A 48 -3.48 4.34 -4.57
C LEU A 48 -2.17 3.57 -4.68
N ALA A 49 -1.24 4.02 -5.52
CA ALA A 49 0.05 3.37 -5.73
C ALA A 49 0.90 3.38 -4.44
N GLY A 50 0.93 4.50 -3.72
CA GLY A 50 1.62 4.61 -2.43
C GLY A 50 1.03 3.66 -1.38
N ASN A 51 -0.29 3.63 -1.24
CA ASN A 51 -0.98 2.75 -0.29
C ASN A 51 -0.82 1.27 -0.60
N LEU A 52 -0.86 0.88 -1.87
CA LEU A 52 -0.57 -0.50 -2.28
C LEU A 52 0.85 -0.90 -1.89
N LEU A 53 1.83 0.00 -2.06
CA LEU A 53 3.22 -0.26 -1.73
C LEU A 53 3.42 -0.35 -0.20
N LEU A 54 2.79 0.53 0.58
CA LEU A 54 2.79 0.43 2.05
C LEU A 54 2.15 -0.87 2.52
N PHE A 55 0.98 -1.22 1.97
CA PHE A 55 0.29 -2.46 2.28
C PHE A 55 1.19 -3.66 1.98
N PHE A 56 1.82 -3.71 0.81
CA PHE A 56 2.75 -4.77 0.44
C PHE A 56 3.88 -4.94 1.47
N VAL A 57 4.50 -3.85 1.91
CA VAL A 57 5.56 -3.88 2.91
C VAL A 57 5.06 -4.42 4.25
N VAL A 58 3.93 -3.90 4.75
CA VAL A 58 3.34 -4.33 6.03
C VAL A 58 2.91 -5.80 5.96
N TYR A 59 2.27 -6.18 4.85
CA TYR A 59 1.79 -7.53 4.66
C TYR A 59 2.96 -8.52 4.64
N ARG A 60 3.97 -8.25 3.81
CA ARG A 60 5.12 -9.15 3.62
C ARG A 60 6.06 -9.22 4.84
N ASN A 61 6.09 -8.20 5.70
CA ASN A 61 6.93 -8.17 6.90
C ASN A 61 6.21 -8.58 8.20
N LYS A 62 4.87 -8.51 8.27
CA LYS A 62 4.10 -8.78 9.49
C LYS A 62 2.88 -9.67 9.27
N LEU A 63 1.98 -9.31 8.37
CA LEU A 63 0.66 -9.97 8.28
C LEU A 63 0.74 -11.38 7.68
N GLN A 64 1.64 -11.62 6.74
CA GLN A 64 1.81 -12.93 6.08
C GLN A 64 2.24 -14.05 7.05
N PHE A 65 2.89 -13.71 8.16
CA PHE A 65 3.37 -14.68 9.17
C PHE A 65 2.25 -15.26 10.05
N HIS A 66 1.08 -14.61 10.05
CA HIS A 66 -0.08 -15.04 10.83
C HIS A 66 -1.01 -15.97 10.03
N GLY A 67 -0.64 -16.34 8.80
CA GLY A 67 -1.45 -17.12 7.88
C GLY A 67 -1.45 -18.63 8.14
N TRP A 68 -2.32 -19.32 7.41
CA TRP A 68 -2.50 -20.79 7.49
C TRP A 68 -1.45 -21.53 6.67
N TYR A 69 -0.89 -20.90 5.62
CA TYR A 69 0.15 -21.48 4.79
C TYR A 69 1.55 -21.14 5.31
N ARG A 70 2.19 -22.10 5.99
CA ARG A 70 3.57 -21.98 6.48
C ARG A 70 4.51 -22.85 5.65
N SER A 71 5.26 -22.22 4.75
CA SER A 71 6.44 -22.82 4.12
C SER A 71 7.67 -21.98 4.45
N SER A 72 8.83 -22.62 4.62
CA SER A 72 10.10 -21.99 4.96
C SER A 72 10.48 -20.87 3.98
N GLU A 73 10.08 -20.98 2.71
CA GLU A 73 10.30 -19.93 1.70
C GLU A 73 9.30 -18.78 1.79
N THR A 74 8.06 -19.06 2.19
CA THR A 74 6.99 -18.05 2.25
C THR A 74 7.15 -17.14 3.47
N GLN A 75 7.88 -17.58 4.49
CA GLN A 75 8.15 -16.87 5.73
C GLN A 75 9.48 -16.05 5.68
N ARG A 76 9.92 -15.61 4.50
CA ARG A 76 11.07 -14.72 4.40
C ARG A 76 10.62 -13.25 4.34
N LYS A 77 10.97 -12.48 5.38
CA LYS A 77 10.78 -11.02 5.43
C LYS A 77 11.55 -10.34 4.31
N LEU A 78 11.11 -9.15 3.90
CA LEU A 78 11.94 -8.29 3.06
C LEU A 78 13.24 -7.97 3.80
N SER A 79 14.32 -7.79 3.05
CA SER A 79 15.53 -7.21 3.64
C SER A 79 15.22 -5.79 4.14
N GLY A 80 15.91 -5.34 5.19
CA GLY A 80 15.70 -4.01 5.74
C GLY A 80 16.02 -2.89 4.75
N LYS A 81 16.87 -3.14 3.75
CA LYS A 81 17.16 -2.18 2.67
C LYS A 81 15.96 -2.01 1.74
N VAL A 82 15.39 -3.12 1.25
CA VAL A 82 14.22 -3.08 0.34
C VAL A 82 13.00 -2.52 1.07
N THR A 83 12.79 -2.93 2.33
CA THR A 83 11.70 -2.39 3.16
C THR A 83 11.75 -0.87 3.26
N ARG A 84 12.93 -0.31 3.59
CA ARG A 84 13.11 1.14 3.67
C ARG A 84 12.91 1.82 2.32
N GLY A 85 13.47 1.26 1.25
CA GLY A 85 13.29 1.77 -0.11
C GLY A 85 11.82 1.84 -0.52
N CYS A 86 11.07 0.76 -0.31
CA CYS A 86 9.63 0.72 -0.61
C CYS A 86 8.84 1.74 0.22
N ILE A 87 9.14 1.89 1.51
CA ILE A 87 8.50 2.90 2.36
C ILE A 87 8.81 4.31 1.85
N THR A 88 10.07 4.60 1.52
CA THR A 88 10.46 5.91 0.97
C THR A 88 9.71 6.22 -0.32
N VAL A 89 9.65 5.27 -1.27
CA VAL A 89 8.92 5.45 -2.53
C VAL A 89 7.43 5.66 -2.26
N ALA A 90 6.85 4.91 -1.32
CA ALA A 90 5.44 5.05 -1.00
C ALA A 90 5.11 6.42 -0.41
N ILE A 91 5.95 6.93 0.49
CA ILE A 91 5.80 8.29 1.05
C ILE A 91 5.91 9.34 -0.05
N VAL A 92 6.89 9.21 -0.96
CA VAL A 92 7.03 10.14 -2.09
C VAL A 92 5.78 10.14 -2.97
N LEU A 93 5.22 8.97 -3.28
CA LEU A 93 3.99 8.85 -4.05
C LEU A 93 2.81 9.55 -3.34
N ILE A 94 2.62 9.31 -2.04
CA ILE A 94 1.53 9.90 -1.27
C ILE A 94 1.65 11.44 -1.20
N LEU A 95 2.86 11.97 -1.11
CA LEU A 95 3.10 13.42 -1.07
C LEU A 95 3.05 14.10 -2.45
N THR A 96 3.08 13.33 -3.54
CA THR A 96 3.16 13.86 -4.91
C THR A 96 2.01 14.82 -5.26
N PRO A 97 0.73 14.55 -4.93
CA PRO A 97 -0.37 15.47 -5.19
C PRO A 97 -0.17 16.87 -4.60
N VAL A 98 0.33 16.95 -3.36
CA VAL A 98 0.56 18.22 -2.66
C VAL A 98 1.66 19.02 -3.35
N VAL A 99 2.76 18.34 -3.71
CA VAL A 99 3.89 18.96 -4.42
C VAL A 99 3.47 19.47 -5.80
N LEU A 100 2.76 18.65 -6.59
CA LEU A 100 2.30 19.02 -7.92
C LEU A 100 1.31 20.19 -7.89
N SER A 101 0.39 20.20 -6.92
CA SER A 101 -0.53 21.32 -6.76
C SER A 101 0.22 22.60 -6.39
N GLY A 102 1.21 22.53 -5.49
CA GLY A 102 2.03 23.69 -5.12
C GLY A 102 2.79 24.28 -6.30
N ILE A 103 3.37 23.43 -7.17
CA ILE A 103 4.05 23.88 -8.39
C ILE A 103 3.08 24.61 -9.32
N ARG A 104 1.88 24.06 -9.53
CA ARG A 104 0.87 24.70 -10.38
C ARG A 104 0.40 26.07 -9.84
N THR A 105 0.34 26.26 -8.53
CA THR A 105 -0.06 27.56 -7.96
C THR A 105 0.98 28.66 -8.18
N VAL A 106 2.26 28.28 -8.37
CA VAL A 106 3.39 29.22 -8.48
C VAL A 106 3.69 29.64 -9.94
N PHE A 107 3.35 28.80 -10.93
CA PHE A 107 3.60 29.03 -12.36
C PHE A 107 2.31 29.25 -13.14
#